data_AF-A0A954HAJ2-F1
#
_entry.id   AF-A0A954HAJ2-F1
#
_cell.length_a   1.000
_cell.length_b   1.000
_cell.length_c   1.000
_cell.angle_alpha   90.00
_cell.angle_beta   90.00
_cell.angle_gamma   90.00
#
_symmetry.space_group_name_H-M   'P 1'
#
loop_
_entity.id
_entity.type
_entity.pdbx_description
1 polymer ?
#
loop_
_entity_poly.entity_id
_entity_poly.type
_entity_poly.pdbx_seq_one_letter_code
_entity_poly.pdbx_strand_id
1 'polypeptide(L)' 'METKQRPKESNPAAINPGYVYTKSQVMEFMHWKDRSWKTAKRKGLITHRHGCRDYILGKELIDFIVTLDASGNPIRSNH' A
#
# COMPACT_ATOMS: atom_id res chain seq x y z
N MET A 1 24.18 4.38 -11.50
CA MET A 1 23.61 4.37 -10.14
C MET A 1 22.32 5.18 -10.19
N GLU A 2 21.17 4.52 -10.34
CA GLU A 2 19.90 5.20 -10.58
C GLU A 2 19.28 5.67 -9.27
N THR A 3 19.37 6.98 -9.03
CA THR A 3 18.75 7.66 -7.90
C THR A 3 17.26 7.75 -8.13
N LYS A 4 16.47 6.85 -7.51
CA LYS A 4 15.00 6.99 -7.44
C LYS A 4 14.66 8.30 -6.72
N GLN A 5 14.33 9.33 -7.50
CA GLN A 5 13.92 10.64 -7.00
C GLN A 5 12.69 10.51 -6.10
N ARG A 6 12.74 11.19 -4.95
CA ARG A 6 11.57 11.40 -4.09
C ARG A 6 10.61 12.35 -4.81
N PRO A 7 9.34 12.00 -5.04
CA PRO A 7 8.39 12.96 -5.55
C PRO A 7 8.18 14.04 -4.48
N LYS A 8 8.62 15.26 -4.77
CA LYS A 8 8.14 16.49 -4.11
C LYS A 8 6.79 16.84 -4.76
N GLU A 9 5.82 17.19 -3.92
CA GLU A 9 4.46 17.60 -4.30
C GLU A 9 3.58 16.43 -4.78
N SER A 10 3.15 15.65 -3.78
CA SER A 10 2.14 14.62 -3.90
C SER A 10 0.79 15.24 -4.27
N ASN A 11 0.46 15.22 -5.56
CA ASN A 11 -0.91 15.06 -5.96
C ASN A 11 -1.45 13.81 -5.21
N PRO A 12 -2.48 13.91 -4.34
CA PRO A 12 -2.95 12.77 -3.54
C PRO A 12 -3.55 11.64 -4.38
N ALA A 13 -3.58 11.78 -5.71
CA ALA A 13 -4.40 10.98 -6.60
C ALA A 13 -3.76 9.70 -7.17
N ALA A 14 -2.43 9.48 -7.06
CA ALA A 14 -1.82 8.33 -7.76
C ALA A 14 -0.71 7.63 -6.98
N ILE A 15 -0.97 6.37 -6.60
CA ILE A 15 0.05 5.40 -6.17
C ILE A 15 0.82 4.96 -7.41
N ASN A 16 2.16 5.03 -7.40
CA ASN A 16 2.99 4.57 -8.51
C ASN A 16 3.41 3.10 -8.30
N PRO A 17 3.11 2.19 -9.24
CA PRO A 17 3.39 0.77 -9.06
C PRO A 17 4.89 0.42 -8.94
N GLY A 18 5.79 1.23 -9.52
CA GLY A 18 7.23 0.96 -9.53
C GLY A 18 8.00 1.41 -8.29
N TYR A 19 7.32 2.03 -7.33
CA TYR A 19 7.92 2.62 -6.14
C TYR A 19 7.71 1.76 -4.89
N VAL A 20 8.64 1.90 -3.94
CA VAL A 20 8.54 1.27 -2.63
C VAL A 20 8.09 2.34 -1.64
N TYR A 21 7.05 2.02 -0.89
CA TYR A 21 6.48 2.88 0.14
C TYR A 21 6.71 2.28 1.52
N THR A 22 7.00 3.12 2.50
CA THR A 22 7.05 2.71 3.91
C THR A 22 5.65 2.62 4.50
N LYS A 23 5.49 1.88 5.61
CA LYS A 23 4.24 1.88 6.41
C LYS A 23 3.69 3.29 6.63
N SER A 24 4.53 4.23 7.07
CA SER A 24 4.11 5.60 7.39
C SER A 24 3.56 6.32 6.16
N GLN A 25 4.23 6.21 5.01
CA GLN A 25 3.76 6.82 3.76
C GLN A 25 2.45 6.22 3.30
N VAL A 26 2.30 4.89 3.32
CA VAL A 26 1.04 4.24 2.94
C VAL A 26 -0.10 4.68 3.85
N MET A 27 0.16 4.78 5.16
CA MET A 27 -0.85 5.25 6.11
C MET A 27 -1.26 6.70 5.86
N GLU A 28 -0.32 7.57 5.48
CA GLU A 28 -0.60 8.95 5.11
C GLU A 28 -1.41 9.02 3.80
N PHE A 29 -0.98 8.31 2.75
CA PHE A 29 -1.69 8.26 1.46
C PHE A 29 -3.12 7.74 1.57
N MET A 30 -3.32 6.68 2.36
CA MET A 30 -4.63 6.04 2.51
C MET A 30 -5.48 6.65 3.63
N HIS A 31 -4.97 7.67 4.33
CA HIS A 31 -5.57 8.21 5.56
C HIS A 31 -5.91 7.12 6.59
N TRP A 32 -5.05 6.10 6.69
CA TRP A 32 -5.26 4.96 7.56
C TRP A 32 -4.71 5.20 8.96
N LYS A 33 -5.47 4.74 9.96
CA LYS A 33 -5.02 4.59 11.35
C LYS A 33 -4.39 3.20 11.54
N ASP A 34 -3.65 3.00 12.63
CA ASP A 34 -3.01 1.70 12.93
C ASP A 34 -3.98 0.51 12.92
N ARG A 35 -5.23 0.73 13.32
CA ARG A 35 -6.29 -0.30 13.24
C ARG A 35 -6.54 -0.73 11.79
N SER A 36 -6.66 0.22 10.87
CA SER A 36 -6.85 -0.04 9.44
C SER A 36 -5.66 -0.79 8.85
N TRP A 37 -4.44 -0.40 9.22
CA TRP A 37 -3.23 -1.12 8.83
C TRP A 37 -3.23 -2.58 9.29
N LYS A 38 -3.53 -2.84 10.57
CA LYS A 38 -3.63 -4.21 11.09
C LYS A 38 -4.72 -5.01 10.38
N THR A 39 -5.86 -4.38 10.09
CA THR A 39 -6.94 -5.01 9.31
C THR A 39 -6.49 -5.31 7.89
N ALA A 40 -5.80 -4.39 7.21
CA ALA A 40 -5.30 -4.59 5.85
C ALA A 40 -4.33 -5.78 5.79
N LYS A 41 -3.38 -5.87 6.73
CA LYS A 41 -2.48 -7.04 6.83
C LYS A 41 -3.24 -8.34 7.05
N ARG A 42 -4.28 -8.36 7.90
CA ARG A 42 -5.14 -9.53 8.10
C ARG A 42 -5.96 -9.89 6.85
N LYS A 43 -6.30 -8.89 6.04
CA LYS A 43 -7.02 -9.05 4.76
C LYS A 43 -6.10 -9.41 3.59
N GLY A 44 -4.79 -9.58 3.82
CA GLY A 44 -3.85 -10.05 2.81
C GLY A 44 -2.96 -8.98 2.18
N LEU A 45 -2.86 -7.77 2.74
CA LEU A 45 -1.89 -6.77 2.27
C LEU A 45 -0.47 -7.33 2.40
N ILE A 46 0.22 -7.43 1.27
CA ILE A 46 1.62 -7.89 1.21
C ILE A 46 2.53 -6.79 1.73
N THR A 47 3.42 -7.16 2.65
CA THR A 47 4.43 -6.26 3.22
C THR A 47 5.79 -6.95 3.21
N HIS A 48 6.81 -6.26 2.74
CA HIS A 48 8.20 -6.69 2.75
C HIS A 48 8.91 -6.11 3.96
N ARG A 49 9.53 -6.96 4.77
CA ARG A 49 10.33 -6.50 5.91
C ARG A 49 11.79 -6.41 5.52
N HIS A 50 12.37 -5.23 5.67
CA HIS A 50 13.82 -5.04 5.50
C HIS A 50 14.39 -4.44 6.79
N GLY A 51 15.15 -5.26 7.52
CA GLY A 51 15.58 -4.96 8.88
C GLY A 51 14.40 -4.74 9.84
N CYS A 52 14.30 -3.54 10.40
CA CYS A 52 13.26 -3.18 11.37
C CYS A 52 12.07 -2.44 10.76
N ARG A 53 12.00 -2.30 9.44
CA ARG A 53 10.95 -1.50 8.77
C ARG A 53 10.14 -2.36 7.79
N ASP A 54 8.84 -2.08 7.77
CA ASP A 54 7.89 -2.63 6.81
C ASP A 54 7.80 -1.70 5.58
N TYR A 55 7.94 -2.31 4.41
CA TYR A 55 7.87 -1.69 3.10
C TYR A 55 6.81 -2.38 2.26
N ILE A 56 6.23 -1.66 1.31
CA ILE A 56 5.21 -2.15 0.39
C ILE A 56 5.56 -1.67 -1.01
N LEU A 57 5.47 -2.54 -2.01
CA LEU A 57 5.55 -2.11 -3.39
C LEU A 57 4.25 -1.44 -3.80
N GLY A 58 4.31 -0.33 -4.53
CA GLY A 58 3.13 0.37 -5.03
C GLY A 58 2.21 -0.55 -5.82
N LYS A 59 2.78 -1.48 -6.60
CA LYS A 59 2.02 -2.51 -7.32
C LYS A 59 1.19 -3.37 -6.37
N GLU A 60 1.78 -3.88 -5.29
CA GLU A 60 1.08 -4.72 -4.31
C GLU A 60 0.02 -3.93 -3.54
N LEU A 61 0.27 -2.66 -3.28
CA LEU A 61 -0.73 -1.77 -2.67
C LEU A 61 -1.92 -1.55 -3.61
N ILE A 62 -1.66 -1.31 -4.90
CA ILE A 62 -2.71 -1.18 -5.92
C ILE A 62 -3.48 -2.49 -6.05
N ASP A 63 -2.79 -3.62 -6.19
CA ASP A 63 -3.41 -4.95 -6.28
C ASP A 63 -4.30 -5.19 -5.05
N PHE A 64 -3.81 -4.87 -3.85
CA PHE A 64 -4.62 -4.94 -2.63
C PHE A 64 -5.87 -4.05 -2.71
N ILE A 65 -5.73 -2.77 -3.05
CA ILE A 65 -6.86 -1.83 -3.14
C ILE A 65 -7.88 -2.27 -4.18
N VAL A 66 -7.43 -2.73 -5.35
CA VAL A 66 -8.30 -3.20 -6.44
C VAL A 66 -9.00 -4.50 -6.06
N THR A 67 -8.35 -5.36 -5.25
CA THR A 67 -9.00 -6.57 -4.71
C THR A 67 -9.96 -6.28 -3.57
N LEU A 68 -10.06 -5.05 -3.07
CA LEU A 68 -11.10 -4.68 -2.11
C LEU A 68 -12.33 -4.14 -2.83
N ASP A 69 -13.51 -4.62 -2.44
CA ASP A 69 -14.77 -4.01 -2.83
C ASP A 69 -14.93 -2.61 -2.18
N ALA A 70 -15.95 -1.86 -2.59
CA ALA A 70 -16.25 -0.54 -2.02
C ALA A 70 -16.53 -0.55 -0.50
N SER A 71 -16.77 -1.74 0.09
CA SER A 71 -16.97 -1.97 1.52
C SER A 71 -15.69 -2.41 2.25
N GLY A 72 -14.56 -2.49 1.54
CA GLY A 72 -13.26 -2.91 2.06
C GLY A 72 -13.15 -4.42 2.30
N ASN A 73 -13.99 -5.25 1.68
CA ASN A 73 -13.90 -6.71 1.73
C ASN A 73 -13.14 -7.25 0.52
N PRO A 74 -12.37 -8.34 0.65
CA PRO A 74 -11.74 -8.96 -0.51
C PRO A 74 -12.82 -9.41 -1.50
N ILE A 75 -12.70 -8.97 -2.76
CA ILE A 75 -13.51 -9.42 -3.88
C ILE A 75 -13.23 -10.91 -4.02
N ARG A 76 -14.19 -11.73 -3.60
CA ARG A 76 -14.15 -13.17 -3.81
C ARG A 76 -14.38 -13.41 -5.29
N SER A 77 -13.30 -13.56 -6.06
CA SER A 77 -13.39 -14.16 -7.38
C SER A 77 -13.85 -15.60 -7.20
N ASN A 78 -15.16 -15.85 -7.33
CA ASN A 78 -15.70 -17.19 -7.51
C ASN A 78 -15.21 -17.67 -8.89
N HIS A 79 -14.30 -18.64 -8.88
CA HIS A 79 -13.93 -19.43 -10.05
C HIS A 79 -14.71 -20.74 -10.05
#